data_AF-A0A563DWW8-F1
#
_entry.id   AF-A0A563DWW8-F1
#
_cell.length_a   1.000
_cell.length_b   1.000
_cell.length_c   1.000
_cell.angle_alpha   90.00
_cell.angle_beta   90.00
_cell.angle_gamma   90.00
#
_symmetry.space_group_name_H-M   'P 1'
#
loop_
_entity.id
_entity.type
_entity.pdbx_description
1 polymer ?
#
loop_
_entity_poly.entity_id
_entity_poly.type
_entity_poly.pdbx_seq_one_letter_code
_entity_poly.pdbx_strand_id
1 'polypeptide(L)'
;MTRGRGPAALPALPQLPTLPQRPAPAEVRAPTFAARAGAPPTPTPAAQAQAPGLQPDVEPDVGADVGPGEPTGTDHHGHATEDGGPVAQKPAAGAGRTSLGVGRVSLGAAVDELRDRAATRLTQPELQGELALLGEAARRMRTRALVVEELEAWTQHRAARGLPSLDITDETQLVAAVLAALRGLGPLEPILARDDVEDIFFNGAAPTMLRLADGSKVPGVPLGDTDERVRALIAALAGAQAEASGREFSQAQPLLALRLPAIGIMGARLSAAIDVTPHPVGTIRVHRHVDVTLDDLARMGMIDSSLHATLTAAVLAGMNILVTGDKGVGKTVLLRALCRQIPLNEAVVTVEDNRELGLHVLTRKDTRGRVLRDEAGDPVPLRPAALLKAYEGRPANAEGVGAIEMADLLRQALRDSPDRVVIGESRGADMVDILSAISSGSRGVMATIHAESARGVFDRIVQMIRSVYPPLPTDFALRGAAYVDLVVQVARDRDHHRFVSEVIAMDGVNRSLGDNGYPRFETIYAPGTDGRARPVRPPALRTLDRLRDVGWDEGWCRPQAADWPPWADRS
;
A
#
# COMPACT_ATOMS: atom_id res chain seq x y z
N MET A 1 -16.68 -47.24 -48.59
CA MET A 1 -17.74 -47.64 -47.64
C MET A 1 -17.21 -47.55 -46.22
N THR A 2 -18.03 -47.05 -45.29
CA THR A 2 -18.03 -47.30 -43.83
C THR A 2 -16.78 -47.87 -43.14
N ARG A 3 -16.17 -47.08 -42.25
CA ARG A 3 -16.27 -47.27 -40.78
C ARG A 3 -15.71 -46.05 -40.04
N GLY A 4 -16.55 -45.34 -39.29
CA GLY A 4 -16.11 -44.24 -38.43
C GLY A 4 -15.49 -44.76 -37.13
N ARG A 5 -14.55 -44.00 -36.56
CA ARG A 5 -14.18 -44.09 -35.14
C ARG A 5 -14.81 -42.88 -34.44
N GLY A 6 -15.63 -43.13 -33.43
CA GLY A 6 -16.11 -42.06 -32.55
C GLY A 6 -15.00 -41.50 -31.67
N PRO A 7 -15.21 -40.35 -31.01
CA PRO A 7 -14.26 -39.81 -30.05
C PRO A 7 -14.05 -40.78 -28.89
N ALA A 8 -12.81 -40.87 -28.39
CA ALA A 8 -12.50 -41.69 -27.22
C ALA A 8 -13.20 -41.12 -25.97
N ALA A 9 -13.79 -42.00 -25.16
CA ALA A 9 -14.41 -41.59 -23.91
C ALA A 9 -13.36 -41.05 -22.93
N LEU A 10 -13.65 -39.91 -22.29
CA LEU A 10 -12.86 -39.41 -21.18
C LEU A 10 -12.96 -40.39 -20.00
N PRO A 11 -11.87 -40.64 -19.24
CA PRO A 11 -11.94 -41.44 -18.03
C PRO A 11 -12.85 -40.74 -17.00
N ALA A 12 -13.70 -41.50 -16.34
CA ALA A 12 -14.62 -40.96 -15.34
C ALA A 12 -13.84 -40.37 -14.15
N LEU A 13 -14.27 -39.20 -13.68
CA LEU A 13 -13.75 -38.61 -12.45
C LEU A 13 -14.09 -39.51 -11.25
N PRO A 14 -13.17 -39.67 -10.28
CA PRO A 14 -13.49 -40.39 -9.05
C PRO A 14 -14.62 -39.67 -8.31
N GLN A 15 -15.63 -40.42 -7.88
CA GLN A 15 -16.76 -39.84 -7.14
C GLN A 15 -16.28 -39.35 -5.77
N LEU A 16 -16.55 -38.09 -5.45
CA LEU A 16 -16.32 -37.53 -4.12
C LEU A 16 -17.18 -38.27 -3.08
N PRO A 17 -16.66 -38.58 -1.89
CA PRO A 17 -17.45 -39.19 -0.83
C PRO A 17 -18.59 -38.25 -0.42
N THR A 18 -19.82 -38.74 -0.43
CA THR A 18 -20.99 -37.98 0.00
C THR A 18 -20.89 -37.64 1.48
N LEU A 19 -20.78 -36.35 1.80
CA LEU A 19 -20.88 -35.86 3.18
C LEU A 19 -22.23 -36.29 3.79
N PRO A 20 -22.26 -36.71 5.07
CA PRO A 20 -23.51 -37.00 5.75
C PRO A 20 -24.37 -35.73 5.81
N GLN A 21 -25.62 -35.82 5.38
CA GLN A 21 -26.54 -34.68 5.43
C GLN A 21 -26.80 -34.28 6.88
N ARG A 22 -26.67 -32.98 7.19
CA ARG A 22 -27.15 -32.44 8.47
C ARG A 22 -28.66 -32.73 8.58
N PRO A 23 -29.16 -33.18 9.75
CA PRO A 23 -30.60 -33.20 9.99
C PRO A 23 -31.15 -31.78 9.88
N ALA A 24 -32.35 -31.63 9.31
CA ALA A 24 -33.00 -30.33 9.17
C ALA A 24 -33.26 -29.71 10.56
N PRO A 25 -33.04 -28.38 10.73
CA PRO A 25 -33.40 -27.72 11.97
C PRO A 25 -34.92 -27.77 12.18
N ALA A 26 -35.35 -28.09 13.40
CA ALA A 26 -36.77 -28.17 13.73
C ALA A 26 -37.46 -26.79 13.62
N GLU A 27 -38.72 -26.77 13.18
CA GLU A 27 -39.49 -25.54 12.99
C GLU A 27 -39.75 -24.80 14.31
N VAL A 28 -38.93 -23.79 14.60
CA VAL A 28 -39.21 -22.82 15.66
C VAL A 28 -40.31 -21.87 15.17
N ARG A 29 -41.55 -22.09 15.60
CA ARG A 29 -42.67 -21.17 15.33
C ARG A 29 -42.36 -19.77 15.85
N ALA A 30 -42.25 -18.80 14.96
CA ALA A 30 -42.15 -17.39 15.31
C ALA A 30 -43.46 -16.89 15.98
N PRO A 31 -43.39 -16.04 17.01
CA PRO A 31 -44.58 -15.46 17.65
C PRO A 31 -45.23 -14.41 16.75
N THR A 32 -46.54 -14.54 16.51
CA THR A 32 -47.30 -13.65 15.63
C THR A 32 -47.57 -12.29 16.29
N PHE A 33 -46.81 -11.26 15.95
CA PHE A 33 -47.13 -9.88 16.32
C PHE A 33 -48.05 -9.22 15.29
N ALA A 34 -49.24 -8.82 15.73
CA ALA A 34 -50.24 -8.17 14.88
C ALA A 34 -49.86 -6.73 14.56
N ALA A 35 -49.79 -6.38 13.27
CA ALA A 35 -49.50 -5.03 12.82
C ALA A 35 -50.68 -4.09 13.10
N ARG A 36 -50.52 -3.16 14.05
CA ARG A 36 -51.38 -1.98 14.16
C ARG A 36 -50.89 -0.92 13.18
N ALA A 37 -51.69 -0.62 12.15
CA ALA A 37 -51.42 0.48 11.24
C ALA A 37 -51.58 1.83 11.97
N GLY A 38 -50.49 2.58 12.08
CA GLY A 38 -50.49 4.01 12.42
C GLY A 38 -50.15 4.82 11.18
N ALA A 39 -50.85 5.93 10.95
CA ALA A 39 -50.59 6.82 9.82
C ALA A 39 -49.25 7.58 10.01
N PRO A 40 -48.52 7.89 8.93
CA PRO A 40 -47.31 8.70 9.03
C PRO A 40 -47.66 10.16 9.40
N PRO A 41 -46.85 10.84 10.24
CA PRO A 41 -47.04 12.25 10.55
C PRO A 41 -46.67 13.14 9.34
N THR A 42 -47.49 14.17 9.11
CA THR A 42 -47.26 15.19 8.08
C THR A 42 -46.03 16.04 8.42
N PRO A 43 -45.16 16.39 7.45
CA PRO A 43 -44.02 17.27 7.70
C PRO A 43 -44.47 18.73 7.92
N THR A 44 -44.18 19.28 9.10
CA THR A 44 -44.30 20.72 9.37
C THR A 44 -43.19 21.48 8.63
N PRO A 45 -43.48 22.62 7.95
CA PRO A 45 -42.44 23.42 7.30
C PRO A 45 -41.48 24.03 8.33
N ALA A 46 -40.17 23.92 8.07
CA ALA A 46 -39.15 24.55 8.90
C ALA A 46 -39.13 26.07 8.70
N ALA A 47 -39.07 26.82 9.79
CA ALA A 47 -39.00 28.29 9.75
C ALA A 47 -37.61 28.77 9.31
N GLN A 48 -37.56 29.85 8.55
CA GLN A 48 -36.33 30.51 8.15
C GLN A 48 -35.73 31.28 9.34
N ALA A 49 -34.57 30.83 9.85
CA ALA A 49 -33.79 31.59 10.82
C ALA A 49 -32.96 32.66 10.10
N GLN A 50 -33.13 33.93 10.48
CA GLN A 50 -32.39 35.06 9.91
C GLN A 50 -31.02 35.19 10.59
N ALA A 51 -29.98 35.49 9.81
CA ALA A 51 -28.65 35.79 10.35
C ALA A 51 -28.58 37.25 10.84
N PRO A 52 -27.96 37.53 12.00
CA PRO A 52 -27.68 38.91 12.41
C PRO A 52 -26.55 39.48 11.55
N GLY A 53 -26.77 40.67 10.97
CA GLY A 53 -25.76 41.39 10.19
C GLY A 53 -24.78 42.15 11.07
N LEU A 54 -23.51 42.18 10.67
CA LEU A 54 -22.49 43.08 11.19
C LEU A 54 -22.26 44.22 10.18
N GLN A 55 -22.28 45.46 10.67
CA GLN A 55 -21.88 46.65 9.91
C GLN A 55 -20.47 47.11 10.33
N PRO A 56 -19.73 47.87 9.50
CA PRO A 56 -18.34 48.21 9.75
C PRO A 56 -18.17 49.55 10.48
N ASP A 57 -17.32 49.58 11.51
CA ASP A 57 -16.92 50.80 12.21
C ASP A 57 -15.55 51.32 11.75
N VAL A 58 -15.65 52.42 11.00
CA VAL A 58 -14.79 53.59 10.79
C VAL A 58 -13.48 53.72 11.60
N GLU A 59 -12.43 54.25 10.93
CA GLU A 59 -11.12 54.67 11.48
C GLU A 59 -11.20 55.81 12.51
N PRO A 60 -10.07 56.13 13.17
CA PRO A 60 -9.51 57.47 12.89
C PRO A 60 -7.99 57.52 12.72
N ASP A 61 -7.53 58.33 11.76
CA ASP A 61 -6.15 58.81 11.60
C ASP A 61 -5.90 60.07 12.45
N VAL A 62 -4.79 60.10 13.22
CA VAL A 62 -3.98 61.31 13.44
C VAL A 62 -2.50 60.97 13.72
N GLY A 63 -1.60 61.32 12.79
CA GLY A 63 -0.41 62.14 13.10
C GLY A 63 0.94 61.51 13.51
N ALA A 64 1.99 62.02 12.85
CA ALA A 64 3.44 61.88 13.07
C ALA A 64 3.93 62.37 14.47
N ASP A 65 5.20 62.29 14.91
CA ASP A 65 6.47 62.55 14.19
C ASP A 65 7.75 62.19 15.04
N VAL A 66 8.94 62.25 14.41
CA VAL A 66 10.34 62.29 14.92
C VAL A 66 10.90 61.14 15.82
N GLY A 67 12.16 60.72 15.54
CA GLY A 67 13.08 60.02 16.46
C GLY A 67 14.16 60.96 17.02
N PRO A 68 15.45 60.56 17.22
CA PRO A 68 16.06 59.22 17.31
C PRO A 68 16.85 59.02 18.65
N GLY A 69 17.53 57.87 18.86
CA GLY A 69 18.51 57.75 19.97
C GLY A 69 19.13 56.37 20.25
N GLU A 70 20.40 56.20 19.87
CA GLU A 70 21.41 55.31 20.53
C GLU A 70 22.08 56.08 21.71
N PRO A 71 23.00 55.53 22.56
CA PRO A 71 23.79 54.28 22.50
C PRO A 71 23.65 53.44 23.82
N THR A 72 24.56 52.58 24.36
CA THR A 72 26.01 52.34 24.20
C THR A 72 26.46 50.99 24.78
N GLY A 73 27.45 50.33 24.16
CA GLY A 73 28.45 49.46 24.83
C GLY A 73 28.04 48.01 25.17
N THR A 74 28.97 47.04 25.31
CA THR A 74 30.44 47.02 25.06
C THR A 74 30.92 45.57 24.88
N ASP A 75 31.81 45.35 23.89
CA ASP A 75 33.07 44.56 23.88
C ASP A 75 33.16 43.17 24.59
N HIS A 76 33.88 42.16 24.08
CA HIS A 76 35.23 42.21 23.47
C HIS A 76 35.54 41.11 22.40
N HIS A 77 36.68 41.36 21.74
CA HIS A 77 37.53 40.60 20.80
C HIS A 77 37.62 39.05 20.93
N GLY A 78 38.07 38.31 19.90
CA GLY A 78 38.44 38.75 18.54
C GLY A 78 39.25 37.73 17.70
N HIS A 79 39.63 38.18 16.49
CA HIS A 79 40.48 37.54 15.47
C HIS A 79 41.91 37.17 15.96
N ALA A 80 42.79 36.49 15.19
CA ALA A 80 42.79 35.49 14.09
C ALA A 80 44.23 35.47 13.50
N THR A 81 44.62 34.45 12.70
CA THR A 81 45.58 34.61 11.57
C THR A 81 45.71 33.32 10.71
N GLU A 82 46.27 33.48 9.51
CA GLU A 82 46.60 32.46 8.50
C GLU A 82 48.08 32.01 8.62
N ASP A 83 48.49 30.89 7.98
CA ASP A 83 49.52 30.88 6.90
C ASP A 83 49.77 29.46 6.29
N GLY A 84 50.39 29.40 5.10
CA GLY A 84 51.34 28.33 4.70
C GLY A 84 50.85 27.01 4.06
N GLY A 85 51.37 26.69 2.86
CA GLY A 85 51.33 25.35 2.22
C GLY A 85 52.55 24.45 2.57
N PRO A 86 52.83 23.31 1.86
CA PRO A 86 52.80 23.23 0.39
C PRO A 86 52.34 21.87 -0.23
N VAL A 87 52.64 21.69 -1.53
CA VAL A 87 52.18 20.66 -2.49
C VAL A 87 52.68 19.22 -2.23
N ALA A 88 51.85 18.23 -2.55
CA ALA A 88 52.25 16.85 -2.86
C ALA A 88 51.55 16.32 -4.14
N GLN A 89 52.10 15.29 -4.79
CA GLN A 89 51.71 14.84 -6.14
C GLN A 89 50.81 13.59 -6.18
N LYS A 90 50.22 13.36 -7.37
CA LYS A 90 49.38 12.22 -7.80
C LYS A 90 50.03 10.85 -7.51
N PRO A 91 49.21 9.79 -7.40
CA PRO A 91 49.13 8.86 -8.54
C PRO A 91 47.71 8.71 -9.11
N ALA A 92 47.60 8.23 -10.35
CA ALA A 92 46.32 8.09 -11.05
C ALA A 92 45.73 6.68 -10.91
N ALA A 93 44.43 6.60 -10.59
CA ALA A 93 43.61 5.42 -10.80
C ALA A 93 42.61 5.70 -11.93
N GLY A 94 42.42 4.73 -12.83
CA GLY A 94 41.63 4.92 -14.05
C GLY A 94 40.13 4.80 -13.81
N ALA A 95 39.45 5.92 -13.52
CA ALA A 95 38.00 6.00 -13.68
C ALA A 95 37.64 5.94 -15.17
N GLY A 96 37.25 4.76 -15.65
CA GLY A 96 36.85 4.54 -17.03
C GLY A 96 35.59 5.33 -17.37
N ARG A 97 35.75 6.51 -17.99
CA ARG A 97 34.64 7.29 -18.54
C ARG A 97 34.04 6.49 -19.70
N THR A 98 32.84 5.96 -19.53
CA THR A 98 31.99 5.43 -20.61
C THR A 98 31.47 6.58 -21.48
N SER A 99 32.38 7.22 -22.22
CA SER A 99 32.05 8.23 -23.21
C SER A 99 31.43 7.58 -24.44
N LEU A 100 30.13 7.27 -24.36
CA LEU A 100 29.33 6.96 -25.54
C LEU A 100 29.40 8.14 -26.52
N GLY A 101 29.59 7.82 -27.80
CA GLY A 101 30.00 8.75 -28.85
C GLY A 101 28.90 9.68 -29.35
N VAL A 102 28.07 10.25 -28.47
CA VAL A 102 26.90 11.03 -28.86
C VAL A 102 27.32 12.37 -29.47
N GLY A 103 27.49 12.39 -30.79
CA GLY A 103 27.91 13.57 -31.54
C GLY A 103 26.96 14.76 -31.32
N ARG A 104 27.45 15.78 -30.60
CA ARG A 104 26.82 17.10 -30.32
C ARG A 104 25.47 17.12 -29.60
N VAL A 105 24.95 15.98 -29.15
CA VAL A 105 23.66 15.86 -28.43
C VAL A 105 23.90 15.05 -27.15
N SER A 106 23.13 15.25 -26.08
CA SER A 106 23.19 14.35 -24.91
C SER A 106 22.28 13.13 -25.13
N LEU A 107 22.54 12.01 -24.42
CA LEU A 107 21.65 10.85 -24.49
C LEU A 107 20.21 11.21 -24.10
N GLY A 108 20.04 12.07 -23.08
CA GLY A 108 18.74 12.58 -22.65
C GLY A 108 18.01 13.39 -23.75
N ALA A 109 18.70 14.31 -24.41
CA ALA A 109 18.10 15.13 -25.48
C ALA A 109 17.70 14.30 -26.71
N ALA A 110 18.44 13.22 -27.02
CA ALA A 110 18.04 12.26 -28.06
C ALA A 110 16.76 11.49 -27.68
N VAL A 111 16.65 11.07 -26.40
CA VAL A 111 15.44 10.42 -25.88
C VAL A 111 14.24 11.36 -25.90
N ASP A 112 14.41 12.65 -25.56
CA ASP A 112 13.34 13.64 -25.63
C ASP A 112 12.85 13.88 -27.08
N GLU A 113 13.76 14.10 -28.04
CA GLU A 113 13.36 14.33 -29.43
C GLU A 113 12.56 13.13 -30.00
N LEU A 114 13.01 11.90 -29.69
CA LEU A 114 12.34 10.67 -30.10
C LEU A 114 11.02 10.42 -29.34
N ARG A 115 10.96 10.75 -28.04
CA ARG A 115 9.72 10.71 -27.26
C ARG A 115 8.67 11.62 -27.86
N ASP A 116 9.03 12.86 -28.18
CA ASP A 116 8.09 13.87 -28.65
C ASP A 116 7.54 13.51 -30.03
N ARG A 117 8.40 13.07 -30.96
CA ARG A 117 8.00 12.51 -32.26
C ARG A 117 7.02 11.34 -32.09
N ALA A 118 7.38 10.35 -31.27
CA ALA A 118 6.56 9.16 -31.07
C ALA A 118 5.23 9.48 -30.37
N ALA A 119 5.23 10.39 -29.38
CA ALA A 119 4.01 10.89 -28.73
C ALA A 119 3.10 11.62 -29.72
N THR A 120 3.66 12.46 -30.61
CA THR A 120 2.90 13.14 -31.68
C THR A 120 2.29 12.18 -32.70
N ARG A 121 2.90 11.01 -32.97
CA ARG A 121 2.20 9.95 -33.72
C ARG A 121 1.12 9.24 -32.88
N LEU A 122 1.38 8.98 -31.60
CA LEU A 122 0.44 8.27 -30.72
C LEU A 122 -0.85 9.07 -30.42
N THR A 123 -0.88 10.37 -30.72
CA THR A 123 -2.08 11.20 -30.69
C THR A 123 -2.82 11.30 -32.03
N GLN A 124 -2.35 10.65 -33.11
CA GLN A 124 -3.03 10.67 -34.41
C GLN A 124 -4.31 9.84 -34.38
N PRO A 125 -5.46 10.34 -34.87
CA PRO A 125 -6.75 9.65 -34.76
C PRO A 125 -6.78 8.26 -35.39
N GLU A 126 -6.11 8.07 -36.55
CA GLU A 126 -6.04 6.75 -37.20
C GLU A 126 -5.33 5.73 -36.31
N LEU A 127 -4.20 6.12 -35.73
CA LEU A 127 -3.39 5.24 -34.89
C LEU A 127 -4.04 5.01 -33.51
N GLN A 128 -4.71 6.01 -32.95
CA GLN A 128 -5.53 5.82 -31.74
C GLN A 128 -6.67 4.81 -31.99
N GLY A 129 -7.35 4.90 -33.14
CA GLY A 129 -8.35 3.92 -33.56
C GLY A 129 -7.77 2.50 -33.72
N GLU A 130 -6.59 2.37 -34.33
CA GLU A 130 -5.87 1.10 -34.43
C GLU A 130 -5.55 0.53 -33.04
N LEU A 131 -4.89 1.33 -32.19
CA LEU A 131 -4.44 0.90 -30.86
C LEU A 131 -5.61 0.57 -29.93
N ALA A 132 -6.75 1.28 -30.03
CA ALA A 132 -7.95 1.02 -29.24
C ALA A 132 -8.50 -0.40 -29.45
N LEU A 133 -8.48 -0.89 -30.70
CA LEU A 133 -8.93 -2.23 -31.08
C LEU A 133 -7.94 -3.35 -30.69
N LEU A 134 -6.68 -3.01 -30.39
CA LEU A 134 -5.66 -3.98 -30.00
C LEU A 134 -5.69 -4.29 -28.50
N GLY A 135 -5.74 -5.59 -28.18
CA GLY A 135 -5.45 -6.11 -26.84
C GLY A 135 -4.03 -5.75 -26.39
N GLU A 136 -3.83 -5.66 -25.07
CA GLU A 136 -2.69 -4.98 -24.45
C GLU A 136 -1.30 -5.47 -24.92
N ALA A 137 -1.15 -6.78 -25.17
CA ALA A 137 0.09 -7.35 -25.71
C ALA A 137 0.41 -6.85 -27.14
N ALA A 138 -0.59 -6.84 -28.03
CA ALA A 138 -0.44 -6.34 -29.40
C ALA A 138 -0.22 -4.81 -29.41
N ARG A 139 -0.94 -4.08 -28.54
CA ARG A 139 -0.73 -2.63 -28.33
C ARG A 139 0.73 -2.32 -27.95
N ARG A 140 1.30 -3.04 -26.98
CA ARG A 140 2.73 -2.91 -26.60
C ARG A 140 3.69 -3.20 -27.76
N MET A 141 3.41 -4.21 -28.60
CA MET A 141 4.23 -4.51 -29.78
C MET A 141 4.15 -3.39 -30.83
N ARG A 142 2.96 -2.85 -31.09
CA ARG A 142 2.76 -1.77 -32.06
C ARG A 142 3.42 -0.46 -31.63
N THR A 143 3.33 -0.09 -30.35
CA THR A 143 4.07 1.06 -29.80
C THR A 143 5.59 0.85 -29.90
N ARG A 144 6.10 -0.36 -29.70
CA ARG A 144 7.53 -0.67 -29.90
C ARG A 144 7.96 -0.53 -31.36
N ALA A 145 7.17 -1.02 -32.31
CA ALA A 145 7.45 -0.87 -33.74
C ALA A 145 7.55 0.62 -34.13
N LEU A 146 6.59 1.44 -33.68
CA LEU A 146 6.57 2.88 -33.94
C LEU A 146 7.81 3.62 -33.40
N VAL A 147 8.31 3.25 -32.22
CA VAL A 147 9.56 3.83 -31.68
C VAL A 147 10.79 3.42 -32.49
N VAL A 148 10.80 2.22 -33.06
CA VAL A 148 11.86 1.79 -33.99
C VAL A 148 11.76 2.58 -35.31
N GLU A 149 10.57 2.75 -35.87
CA GLU A 149 10.34 3.58 -37.08
C GLU A 149 10.84 5.03 -36.90
N GLU A 150 10.59 5.66 -35.74
CA GLU A 150 11.08 7.01 -35.44
C GLU A 150 12.59 7.05 -35.18
N LEU A 151 13.17 6.01 -34.57
CA LEU A 151 14.63 5.92 -34.41
C LEU A 151 15.32 5.77 -35.77
N GLU A 152 14.81 4.92 -36.67
CA GLU A 152 15.32 4.78 -38.04
C GLU A 152 15.24 6.10 -38.83
N ALA A 153 14.13 6.84 -38.72
CA ALA A 153 14.00 8.16 -39.33
C ALA A 153 15.00 9.18 -38.75
N TRP A 154 15.26 9.12 -37.44
CA TRP A 154 16.22 10.00 -36.75
C TRP A 154 17.69 9.66 -37.07
N THR A 155 18.07 8.37 -37.13
CA THR A 155 19.42 7.97 -37.51
C THR A 155 19.71 8.26 -38.98
N GLN A 156 18.73 8.09 -39.89
CA GLN A 156 18.85 8.53 -41.28
C GLN A 156 19.07 10.05 -41.38
N HIS A 157 18.32 10.87 -40.63
CA HIS A 157 18.49 12.32 -40.59
C HIS A 157 19.85 12.77 -40.02
N ARG A 158 20.43 11.99 -39.09
CA ARG A 158 21.79 12.19 -38.59
C ARG A 158 22.86 11.83 -39.63
N ALA A 159 22.71 10.70 -40.32
CA ALA A 159 23.62 10.28 -41.38
C ALA A 159 23.65 11.29 -42.53
N ALA A 160 22.49 11.83 -42.93
CA ALA A 160 22.38 12.90 -43.93
C ALA A 160 23.08 14.22 -43.51
N ARG A 161 23.38 14.40 -42.23
CA ARG A 161 24.15 15.53 -41.67
C ARG A 161 25.62 15.20 -41.39
N GLY A 162 26.11 14.03 -41.83
CA GLY A 162 27.50 13.59 -41.63
C GLY A 162 27.85 13.26 -40.17
N LEU A 163 26.85 13.02 -39.32
CA LEU A 163 27.07 12.53 -37.96
C LEU A 163 27.37 11.03 -37.97
N PRO A 164 28.17 10.50 -37.03
CA PRO A 164 28.43 9.08 -36.93
C PRO A 164 27.15 8.29 -36.66
N SER A 165 27.10 7.08 -37.21
CA SER A 165 26.11 6.05 -36.87
C SER A 165 26.24 5.65 -35.40
N LEU A 166 25.13 5.19 -34.82
CA LEU A 166 25.13 4.49 -33.54
C LEU A 166 25.64 3.06 -33.73
N ASP A 167 25.87 2.35 -32.62
CA ASP A 167 25.96 0.89 -32.62
C ASP A 167 24.61 0.26 -32.21
N ILE A 168 24.48 -1.05 -32.38
CA ILE A 168 23.25 -1.80 -32.09
C ILE A 168 22.91 -1.74 -30.58
N THR A 169 23.92 -1.55 -29.72
CA THR A 169 23.76 -1.41 -28.27
C THR A 169 23.11 -0.08 -27.91
N ASP A 170 23.61 1.02 -28.46
CA ASP A 170 23.10 2.38 -28.29
C ASP A 170 21.68 2.51 -28.86
N GLU A 171 21.41 1.94 -30.05
CA GLU A 171 20.05 1.90 -30.62
C GLU A 171 19.08 1.12 -29.72
N THR A 172 19.51 -0.04 -29.19
CA THR A 172 18.70 -0.83 -28.26
C THR A 172 18.41 -0.07 -26.96
N GLN A 173 19.39 0.67 -26.43
CA GLN A 173 19.22 1.53 -25.25
C GLN A 173 18.28 2.72 -25.53
N LEU A 174 18.38 3.36 -26.70
CA LEU A 174 17.49 4.45 -27.11
C LEU A 174 16.05 3.99 -27.28
N VAL A 175 15.79 2.86 -27.96
CA VAL A 175 14.42 2.29 -28.06
C VAL A 175 13.84 1.99 -26.68
N ALA A 176 14.65 1.44 -25.75
CA ALA A 176 14.22 1.19 -24.38
C ALA A 176 13.89 2.49 -23.63
N ALA A 177 14.79 3.47 -23.64
CA ALA A 177 14.62 4.74 -22.94
C ALA A 177 13.44 5.58 -23.48
N VAL A 178 13.21 5.57 -24.79
CA VAL A 178 12.05 6.24 -25.41
C VAL A 178 10.75 5.54 -25.04
N LEU A 179 10.70 4.20 -25.05
CA LEU A 179 9.53 3.46 -24.56
C LEU A 179 9.27 3.70 -23.06
N ALA A 180 10.31 3.79 -22.24
CA ALA A 180 10.20 4.15 -20.83
C ALA A 180 9.64 5.58 -20.66
N ALA A 181 10.09 6.53 -21.47
CA ALA A 181 9.62 7.92 -21.45
C ALA A 181 8.16 8.06 -21.94
N LEU A 182 7.75 7.29 -22.95
CA LEU A 182 6.35 7.22 -23.41
C LEU A 182 5.41 6.54 -22.40
N ARG A 183 5.95 5.66 -21.54
CA ARG A 183 5.25 5.11 -20.37
C ARG A 183 5.24 6.07 -19.17
N GLY A 184 5.88 7.24 -19.28
CA GLY A 184 6.08 8.20 -18.19
C GLY A 184 7.10 7.77 -17.12
N LEU A 185 7.62 6.53 -17.14
CA LEU A 185 8.51 5.99 -16.11
C LEU A 185 9.97 6.42 -16.29
N GLY A 186 10.43 6.56 -17.55
CA GLY A 186 11.80 6.98 -17.89
C GLY A 186 12.89 6.24 -17.07
N PRO A 187 13.76 6.95 -16.33
CA PRO A 187 14.87 6.34 -15.58
C PRO A 187 14.42 5.45 -14.41
N LEU A 188 13.13 5.43 -14.05
CA LEU A 188 12.59 4.52 -13.05
C LEU A 188 12.48 3.08 -13.58
N GLU A 189 12.23 2.85 -14.87
CA GLU A 189 11.97 1.51 -15.42
C GLU A 189 13.05 0.46 -15.06
N PRO A 190 14.37 0.71 -15.21
CA PRO A 190 15.40 -0.26 -14.80
C PRO A 190 15.51 -0.47 -13.28
N ILE A 191 15.09 0.50 -12.46
CA ILE A 191 15.04 0.36 -11.00
C ILE A 191 13.85 -0.52 -10.60
N LEU A 192 12.68 -0.26 -11.22
CA LEU A 192 11.41 -0.92 -10.92
C LEU A 192 11.37 -2.37 -11.41
N ALA A 193 12.10 -2.68 -12.49
CA ALA A 193 12.31 -4.03 -13.01
C ALA A 193 13.07 -4.95 -12.04
N ARG A 194 13.73 -4.41 -11.01
CA ARG A 194 14.36 -5.22 -9.95
C ARG A 194 13.33 -5.62 -8.89
N ASP A 195 13.07 -6.92 -8.74
CA ASP A 195 12.10 -7.41 -7.74
C ASP A 195 12.54 -7.26 -6.28
N ASP A 196 13.82 -6.95 -6.02
CA ASP A 196 14.34 -6.70 -4.68
C ASP A 196 14.07 -5.29 -4.14
N VAL A 197 13.74 -4.29 -4.97
CA VAL A 197 13.53 -2.90 -4.53
C VAL A 197 12.13 -2.72 -3.91
N GLU A 198 12.08 -2.30 -2.64
CA GLU A 198 10.85 -1.86 -1.94
C GLU A 198 10.65 -0.34 -2.01
N ASP A 199 11.71 0.48 -1.94
CA ASP A 199 11.58 1.95 -1.99
C ASP A 199 12.74 2.62 -2.71
N ILE A 200 12.44 3.68 -3.48
CA ILE A 200 13.38 4.53 -4.21
C ILE A 200 13.34 5.93 -3.58
N PHE A 201 14.43 6.37 -2.95
CA PHE A 201 14.58 7.72 -2.41
C PHE A 201 15.34 8.61 -3.41
N PHE A 202 14.86 9.83 -3.64
CA PHE A 202 15.49 10.78 -4.56
C PHE A 202 15.54 12.20 -3.98
N ASN A 203 16.53 12.99 -4.43
CA ASN A 203 16.82 14.35 -3.98
C ASN A 203 17.54 15.10 -5.11
N GLY A 204 16.79 15.79 -5.97
CA GLY A 204 17.31 16.42 -7.17
C GLY A 204 18.00 15.46 -8.13
N ALA A 205 18.97 15.98 -8.88
CA ALA A 205 19.85 15.20 -9.78
C ALA A 205 20.86 14.27 -9.08
N ALA A 206 20.79 14.12 -7.74
CA ALA A 206 21.66 13.18 -7.03
C ALA A 206 21.35 11.71 -7.38
N PRO A 207 22.32 10.79 -7.24
CA PRO A 207 22.07 9.36 -7.28
C PRO A 207 20.97 8.96 -6.28
N THR A 208 20.04 8.11 -6.71
CA THR A 208 19.00 7.60 -5.80
C THR A 208 19.61 6.72 -4.71
N MET A 209 18.88 6.58 -3.60
CA MET A 209 19.13 5.48 -2.66
C MET A 209 17.98 4.50 -2.76
N LEU A 210 18.29 3.22 -2.95
CA LEU A 210 17.32 2.14 -3.02
C LEU A 210 17.29 1.41 -1.67
N ARG A 211 16.09 1.20 -1.11
CA ARG A 211 15.89 0.21 -0.05
C ARG A 211 15.44 -1.10 -0.66
N LEU A 212 16.19 -2.17 -0.37
CA LEU A 212 15.88 -3.51 -0.84
C LEU A 212 14.97 -4.26 0.16
N ALA A 213 14.46 -5.42 -0.22
CA ALA A 213 13.53 -6.23 0.59
C ALA A 213 14.16 -6.76 1.90
N ASP A 214 15.48 -7.03 1.87
CA ASP A 214 16.32 -7.27 3.06
C ASP A 214 16.50 -6.01 3.94
N GLY A 215 15.87 -4.89 3.58
CA GLY A 215 15.94 -3.61 4.28
C GLY A 215 17.25 -2.84 4.09
N SER A 216 18.26 -3.42 3.43
CA SER A 216 19.54 -2.77 3.14
C SER A 216 19.35 -1.54 2.25
N LYS A 217 20.35 -0.66 2.21
CA LYS A 217 20.35 0.55 1.38
C LYS A 217 21.54 0.57 0.43
N VAL A 218 21.27 0.61 -0.86
CA VAL A 218 22.30 0.68 -1.91
C VAL A 218 22.11 1.91 -2.79
N PRO A 219 23.17 2.52 -3.35
CA PRO A 219 23.03 3.55 -4.36
C PRO A 219 22.33 3.02 -5.62
N GLY A 220 21.49 3.86 -6.23
CA GLY A 220 20.86 3.65 -7.54
C GLY A 220 21.22 4.77 -8.52
N VAL A 221 20.67 4.71 -9.72
CA VAL A 221 20.89 5.76 -10.74
C VAL A 221 20.12 7.05 -10.39
N PRO A 222 20.60 8.24 -10.80
CA PRO A 222 19.82 9.48 -10.71
C PRO A 222 18.51 9.41 -11.50
N LEU A 223 17.50 10.19 -11.10
CA LEU A 223 16.24 10.33 -11.84
C LEU A 223 16.29 11.42 -12.93
N GLY A 224 17.42 12.11 -13.05
CA GLY A 224 17.67 13.17 -14.02
C GLY A 224 19.12 13.66 -13.89
N ASP A 225 19.60 14.36 -14.92
CA ASP A 225 20.86 15.08 -14.94
C ASP A 225 20.76 16.51 -14.36
N THR A 226 19.55 17.04 -14.26
CA THR A 226 19.22 18.30 -13.56
C THR A 226 17.97 18.18 -12.69
N ASP A 227 17.80 19.11 -11.76
CA ASP A 227 16.61 19.19 -10.91
C ASP A 227 15.35 19.49 -11.72
N GLU A 228 15.45 20.35 -12.74
CA GLU A 228 14.39 20.63 -13.71
C GLU A 228 13.94 19.34 -14.41
N ARG A 229 14.88 18.43 -14.70
CA ARG A 229 14.58 17.13 -15.31
C ARG A 229 13.82 16.21 -14.36
N VAL A 230 14.18 16.18 -13.08
CA VAL A 230 13.46 15.42 -12.04
C VAL A 230 12.07 16.04 -11.77
N ARG A 231 11.97 17.36 -11.70
CA ARG A 231 10.69 18.10 -11.61
C ARG A 231 9.78 17.77 -12.79
N ALA A 232 10.31 17.76 -14.02
CA ALA A 232 9.57 17.40 -15.23
C ALA A 232 9.11 15.93 -15.25
N LEU A 233 9.93 14.99 -14.76
CA LEU A 233 9.52 13.58 -14.59
C LEU A 233 8.33 13.46 -13.62
N ILE A 234 8.40 14.12 -12.46
CA ILE A 234 7.33 14.09 -11.45
C ILE A 234 6.05 14.74 -12.02
N ALA A 235 6.16 15.87 -12.72
CA ALA A 235 5.04 16.53 -13.38
C ALA A 235 4.41 15.67 -14.49
N ALA A 236 5.21 14.92 -15.26
CA ALA A 236 4.70 13.98 -16.27
C ALA A 236 3.96 12.80 -15.63
N LEU A 237 4.48 12.25 -14.52
CA LEU A 237 3.81 11.21 -13.73
C LEU A 237 2.49 11.72 -13.10
N ALA A 238 2.42 13.01 -12.74
CA ALA A 238 1.20 13.65 -12.25
C ALA A 238 0.17 13.89 -13.36
N GLY A 239 0.59 14.46 -14.50
CA GLY A 239 -0.28 14.70 -15.66
C GLY A 239 -0.92 13.41 -16.18
N ALA A 240 -0.16 12.32 -16.23
CA ALA A 240 -0.65 10.98 -16.60
C ALA A 240 -1.65 10.37 -15.59
N GLN A 241 -1.95 11.03 -14.47
CA GLN A 241 -3.00 10.67 -13.49
C GLN A 241 -4.05 11.78 -13.31
N ALA A 242 -3.88 12.96 -13.91
CA ALA A 242 -4.75 14.12 -13.70
C ALA A 242 -6.18 13.86 -14.20
N GLU A 243 -6.33 13.24 -15.38
CA GLU A 243 -7.63 12.87 -15.98
C GLU A 243 -8.51 11.98 -15.06
N ALA A 244 -7.90 11.23 -14.14
CA ALA A 244 -8.58 10.33 -13.23
C ALA A 244 -8.67 10.84 -11.78
N SER A 245 -7.90 11.86 -11.39
CA SER A 245 -7.71 12.24 -9.99
C SER A 245 -7.82 13.74 -9.67
N GLY A 246 -7.73 14.63 -10.66
CA GLY A 246 -7.80 16.08 -10.45
C GLY A 246 -6.69 16.66 -9.55
N ARG A 247 -5.57 15.94 -9.39
CA ARG A 247 -4.42 16.37 -8.58
C ARG A 247 -3.46 17.20 -9.44
N GLU A 248 -3.32 18.48 -9.11
CA GLU A 248 -2.33 19.36 -9.74
C GLU A 248 -0.98 19.23 -9.03
N PHE A 249 0.12 19.44 -9.76
CA PHE A 249 1.46 19.56 -9.17
C PHE A 249 2.11 20.85 -9.66
N SER A 250 2.06 21.88 -8.81
CA SER A 250 2.46 23.24 -9.14
C SER A 250 3.00 23.97 -7.91
N GLN A 251 3.47 25.22 -8.08
CA GLN A 251 3.93 26.04 -6.95
C GLN A 251 2.83 26.33 -5.93
N ALA A 252 1.55 26.24 -6.31
CA ALA A 252 0.41 26.35 -5.39
C ALA A 252 0.12 25.03 -4.62
N GLN A 253 0.50 23.89 -5.18
CA GLN A 253 0.41 22.56 -4.55
C GLN A 253 1.76 21.85 -4.58
N PRO A 254 2.75 22.31 -3.78
CA PRO A 254 4.13 21.82 -3.81
C PRO A 254 4.31 20.39 -3.25
N LEU A 255 3.29 19.84 -2.59
CA LEU A 255 3.30 18.51 -1.97
C LEU A 255 2.42 17.55 -2.78
N LEU A 256 3.01 16.44 -3.22
CA LEU A 256 2.37 15.49 -4.12
C LEU A 256 2.30 14.10 -3.51
N ALA A 257 1.12 13.50 -3.54
CA ALA A 257 0.92 12.07 -3.32
C ALA A 257 0.18 11.47 -4.51
N LEU A 258 0.73 10.40 -5.11
CA LEU A 258 0.17 9.72 -6.28
C LEU A 258 0.32 8.21 -6.17
N ARG A 259 -0.57 7.51 -6.88
CA ARG A 259 -0.39 6.10 -7.26
C ARG A 259 0.11 6.07 -8.70
N LEU A 260 1.07 5.20 -8.97
CA LEU A 260 1.69 5.00 -10.28
C LEU A 260 1.28 3.61 -10.78
N PRO A 261 0.12 3.45 -11.46
CA PRO A 261 -0.49 2.15 -11.73
C PRO A 261 0.30 1.29 -12.72
N ALA A 262 1.21 1.87 -13.52
CA ALA A 262 2.04 1.16 -14.49
C ALA A 262 3.16 0.29 -13.87
N ILE A 263 3.23 0.17 -12.55
CA ILE A 263 4.38 -0.40 -11.82
C ILE A 263 3.98 -1.68 -11.06
N GLY A 264 4.16 -2.82 -11.72
CA GLY A 264 3.78 -4.12 -11.15
C GLY A 264 2.27 -4.27 -10.94
N ILE A 265 1.85 -5.29 -10.17
CA ILE A 265 0.44 -5.69 -10.07
C ILE A 265 -0.42 -4.65 -9.31
N MET A 266 0.20 -3.85 -8.42
CA MET A 266 -0.51 -2.86 -7.58
C MET A 266 -0.25 -1.39 -7.96
N GLY A 267 0.72 -1.13 -8.83
CA GLY A 267 1.37 0.18 -8.89
C GLY A 267 2.35 0.41 -7.73
N ALA A 268 3.02 1.56 -7.77
CA ALA A 268 3.79 2.10 -6.65
C ALA A 268 3.15 3.38 -6.12
N ARG A 269 3.47 3.77 -4.88
CA ARG A 269 3.08 5.07 -4.31
C ARG A 269 4.23 6.06 -4.45
N LEU A 270 4.01 7.17 -5.14
CA LEU A 270 4.91 8.32 -5.17
C LEU A 270 4.49 9.32 -4.09
N SER A 271 5.46 9.78 -3.29
CA SER A 271 5.36 10.98 -2.45
C SER A 271 6.49 11.91 -2.86
N ALA A 272 6.20 13.17 -3.16
CA ALA A 272 7.20 14.15 -3.60
C ALA A 272 6.93 15.56 -3.05
N ALA A 273 7.98 16.37 -3.00
CA ALA A 273 7.91 17.80 -2.69
C ALA A 273 8.83 18.62 -3.60
N ILE A 274 8.37 19.81 -3.98
CA ILE A 274 9.12 20.84 -4.71
C ILE A 274 8.99 22.17 -3.98
N ASP A 275 9.94 23.09 -4.19
CA ASP A 275 9.90 24.51 -3.77
C ASP A 275 9.84 24.79 -2.26
N VAL A 276 9.47 23.80 -1.44
CA VAL A 276 9.64 23.77 0.03
C VAL A 276 10.96 23.12 0.46
N THR A 277 11.78 22.68 -0.50
CA THR A 277 13.09 22.05 -0.35
C THR A 277 14.05 22.59 -1.41
N PRO A 278 15.38 22.61 -1.18
CA PRO A 278 16.36 23.14 -2.15
C PRO A 278 16.38 22.43 -3.51
N HIS A 279 15.91 21.18 -3.53
CA HIS A 279 15.82 20.29 -4.68
C HIS A 279 14.44 19.60 -4.70
N PRO A 280 13.98 19.06 -5.84
CA PRO A 280 12.83 18.14 -5.88
C PRO A 280 13.15 16.85 -5.10
N VAL A 281 12.45 16.59 -4.00
CA VAL A 281 12.67 15.41 -3.14
C VAL A 281 11.50 14.45 -3.19
N GLY A 282 11.73 13.19 -2.83
CA GLY A 282 10.62 12.26 -2.63
C GLY A 282 11.01 10.81 -2.39
N THR A 283 9.98 9.96 -2.42
CA THR A 283 10.09 8.51 -2.27
C THR A 283 9.05 7.82 -3.14
N ILE A 284 9.47 6.82 -3.91
CA ILE A 284 8.58 5.89 -4.63
C ILE A 284 8.61 4.56 -3.89
N ARG A 285 7.48 4.17 -3.30
CA ARG A 285 7.30 2.91 -2.56
C ARG A 285 6.63 1.87 -3.45
N VAL A 286 7.33 0.78 -3.73
CA VAL A 286 6.85 -0.33 -4.56
C VAL A 286 6.26 -1.42 -3.67
N HIS A 287 4.99 -1.75 -3.85
CA HIS A 287 4.32 -2.76 -3.03
C HIS A 287 4.67 -4.17 -3.48
N ARG A 288 5.89 -4.63 -3.14
CA ARG A 288 6.28 -6.04 -3.24
C ARG A 288 5.39 -6.92 -2.34
N HIS A 289 5.33 -8.22 -2.63
CA HIS A 289 4.54 -9.23 -1.92
C HIS A 289 3.01 -8.93 -1.84
N VAL A 290 2.36 -8.64 -2.98
CA VAL A 290 0.90 -8.44 -3.06
C VAL A 290 0.14 -9.75 -2.86
N ASP A 291 0.42 -10.76 -3.69
CA ASP A 291 -0.05 -12.14 -3.47
C ASP A 291 0.97 -12.85 -2.58
N VAL A 292 0.65 -12.93 -1.29
CA VAL A 292 1.47 -13.54 -0.24
C VAL A 292 0.56 -14.33 0.70
N THR A 293 0.91 -15.58 0.96
CA THR A 293 0.16 -16.52 1.80
C THR A 293 0.86 -16.73 3.15
N LEU A 294 0.21 -17.42 4.10
CA LEU A 294 0.89 -17.80 5.34
C LEU A 294 2.00 -18.83 5.07
N ASP A 295 1.86 -19.72 4.08
CA ASP A 295 2.94 -20.62 3.64
C ASP A 295 4.18 -19.85 3.15
N ASP A 296 3.99 -18.74 2.43
CA ASP A 296 5.08 -17.85 2.02
C ASP A 296 5.76 -17.20 3.23
N LEU A 297 4.98 -16.80 4.24
CA LEU A 297 5.52 -16.22 5.48
C LEU A 297 6.25 -17.24 6.35
N ALA A 298 5.81 -18.49 6.38
CA ALA A 298 6.52 -19.58 7.04
C ALA A 298 7.87 -19.85 6.34
N ARG A 299 7.89 -19.90 5.01
CA ARG A 299 9.14 -20.00 4.22
C ARG A 299 10.05 -18.80 4.43
N MET A 300 9.50 -17.59 4.49
CA MET A 300 10.23 -16.37 4.86
C MET A 300 10.65 -16.33 6.34
N GLY A 301 10.26 -17.29 7.18
CA GLY A 301 10.60 -17.31 8.61
C GLY A 301 10.01 -16.15 9.40
N MET A 302 8.86 -15.63 8.95
CA MET A 302 8.08 -14.60 9.64
C MET A 302 7.11 -15.22 10.66
N ILE A 303 6.77 -16.49 10.48
CA ILE A 303 5.99 -17.36 11.39
C ILE A 303 6.56 -18.78 11.37
N ASP A 304 6.17 -19.61 12.35
CA ASP A 304 6.39 -21.07 12.38
C ASP A 304 5.08 -21.83 12.06
N SER A 305 5.10 -23.17 12.06
CA SER A 305 3.92 -24.00 11.77
C SER A 305 2.82 -23.84 12.83
N SER A 306 3.21 -23.60 14.09
CA SER A 306 2.27 -23.35 15.19
C SER A 306 1.49 -22.05 14.98
N LEU A 307 2.18 -20.94 14.69
CA LEU A 307 1.56 -19.68 14.32
C LEU A 307 0.76 -19.81 13.02
N HIS A 308 1.26 -20.55 12.02
CA HIS A 308 0.52 -20.80 10.78
C HIS A 308 -0.85 -21.43 11.05
N ALA A 309 -0.89 -22.51 11.84
CA ALA A 309 -2.13 -23.19 12.21
C ALA A 309 -3.07 -22.28 13.01
N THR A 310 -2.56 -21.59 14.03
CA THR A 310 -3.36 -20.71 14.90
C THR A 310 -3.90 -19.48 14.19
N LEU A 311 -3.10 -18.83 13.33
CA LEU A 311 -3.54 -17.67 12.54
C LEU A 311 -4.55 -18.08 11.46
N THR A 312 -4.37 -19.23 10.82
CA THR A 312 -5.36 -19.78 9.87
C THR A 312 -6.69 -20.05 10.57
N ALA A 313 -6.66 -20.74 11.71
CA ALA A 313 -7.86 -21.02 12.51
C ALA A 313 -8.54 -19.74 13.01
N ALA A 314 -7.79 -18.72 13.45
CA ALA A 314 -8.36 -17.44 13.87
C ALA A 314 -9.14 -16.75 12.74
N VAL A 315 -8.60 -16.73 11.52
CA VAL A 315 -9.31 -16.19 10.34
C VAL A 315 -10.55 -17.03 10.03
N LEU A 316 -10.45 -18.37 9.99
CA LEU A 316 -11.60 -19.24 9.73
C LEU A 316 -12.72 -19.09 10.79
N ALA A 317 -12.35 -18.93 12.06
CA ALA A 317 -13.27 -18.70 13.19
C ALA A 317 -13.95 -17.31 13.17
N GLY A 318 -13.61 -16.45 12.21
CA GLY A 318 -14.12 -15.08 12.10
C GLY A 318 -13.65 -14.18 13.26
N MET A 319 -12.42 -14.35 13.73
CA MET A 319 -11.86 -13.55 14.82
C MET A 319 -11.55 -12.12 14.39
N ASN A 320 -11.73 -11.17 15.31
CA ASN A 320 -11.34 -9.79 15.13
C ASN A 320 -9.86 -9.62 15.52
N ILE A 321 -9.00 -9.29 14.55
CA ILE A 321 -7.53 -9.38 14.68
C ILE A 321 -6.87 -8.02 14.43
N LEU A 322 -6.10 -7.54 15.39
CA LEU A 322 -5.24 -6.37 15.21
C LEU A 322 -3.80 -6.82 14.94
N VAL A 323 -3.23 -6.40 13.81
CA VAL A 323 -1.81 -6.61 13.52
C VAL A 323 -1.03 -5.36 13.96
N THR A 324 -0.07 -5.52 14.85
CA THR A 324 0.66 -4.42 15.51
C THR A 324 2.16 -4.48 15.21
N GLY A 325 2.90 -3.43 15.58
CA GLY A 325 4.32 -3.25 15.20
C GLY A 325 4.66 -1.91 14.53
N ASP A 326 5.95 -1.66 14.38
CA ASP A 326 6.52 -0.38 13.96
C ASP A 326 6.37 -0.07 12.46
N LYS A 327 7.05 1.01 12.01
CA LYS A 327 7.16 1.41 10.61
C LYS A 327 8.11 0.48 9.86
N GLY A 328 7.61 -0.16 8.80
CA GLY A 328 8.40 -1.04 7.92
C GLY A 328 8.58 -2.49 8.39
N VAL A 329 7.99 -2.92 9.50
CA VAL A 329 8.18 -4.31 10.03
C VAL A 329 7.41 -5.39 9.26
N GLY A 330 6.52 -5.02 8.32
CA GLY A 330 5.79 -5.97 7.48
C GLY A 330 4.32 -6.24 7.88
N LYS A 331 3.72 -5.44 8.78
CA LYS A 331 2.30 -5.61 9.20
C LYS A 331 1.32 -5.84 8.04
N THR A 332 1.39 -5.01 7.00
CA THR A 332 0.52 -5.10 5.82
C THR A 332 0.72 -6.40 5.05
N VAL A 333 1.95 -6.94 5.02
CA VAL A 333 2.28 -8.23 4.39
C VAL A 333 1.64 -9.39 5.17
N LEU A 334 1.72 -9.36 6.50
CA LEU A 334 0.99 -10.31 7.35
C LEU A 334 -0.53 -10.18 7.21
N LEU A 335 -1.07 -8.96 7.14
CA LEU A 335 -2.51 -8.76 6.93
C LEU A 335 -2.97 -9.29 5.56
N ARG A 336 -2.20 -9.09 4.48
CA ARG A 336 -2.47 -9.73 3.18
C ARG A 336 -2.50 -11.26 3.30
N ALA A 337 -1.53 -11.85 4.00
CA ALA A 337 -1.46 -13.30 4.22
C ALA A 337 -2.62 -13.86 5.06
N LEU A 338 -3.08 -13.13 6.08
CA LEU A 338 -4.33 -13.45 6.80
C LEU A 338 -5.55 -13.36 5.87
N CYS A 339 -5.62 -12.33 5.02
CA CYS A 339 -6.71 -12.18 4.04
C CYS A 339 -6.76 -13.31 3.00
N ARG A 340 -5.63 -13.97 2.71
CA ARG A 340 -5.59 -15.17 1.85
C ARG A 340 -6.29 -16.39 2.45
N GLN A 341 -6.50 -16.42 3.78
CA GLN A 341 -7.21 -17.50 4.49
C GLN A 341 -8.73 -17.26 4.60
N ILE A 342 -9.24 -16.10 4.16
CA ILE A 342 -10.69 -15.82 4.14
C ILE A 342 -11.37 -16.71 3.08
N PRO A 343 -12.36 -17.55 3.44
CA PRO A 343 -13.09 -18.40 2.48
C PRO A 343 -13.62 -17.63 1.27
N LEU A 344 -13.41 -18.14 0.05
CA LEU A 344 -13.65 -17.40 -1.21
C LEU A 344 -15.14 -17.06 -1.50
N ASN A 345 -16.06 -17.63 -0.73
CA ASN A 345 -17.51 -17.38 -0.78
C ASN A 345 -17.98 -16.24 0.14
N GLU A 346 -17.13 -15.74 1.04
CA GLU A 346 -17.46 -14.62 1.93
C GLU A 346 -17.32 -13.26 1.23
N ALA A 347 -18.16 -12.29 1.58
CA ALA A 347 -18.09 -10.91 1.13
C ALA A 347 -17.05 -10.11 1.94
N VAL A 348 -16.05 -9.57 1.25
CA VAL A 348 -14.94 -8.82 1.86
C VAL A 348 -14.98 -7.36 1.42
N VAL A 349 -14.85 -6.44 2.38
CA VAL A 349 -14.59 -5.03 2.11
C VAL A 349 -13.20 -4.67 2.61
N THR A 350 -12.38 -4.03 1.76
CA THR A 350 -11.14 -3.36 2.20
C THR A 350 -11.36 -1.86 2.29
N VAL A 351 -10.83 -1.22 3.33
CA VAL A 351 -10.87 0.22 3.56
C VAL A 351 -9.44 0.72 3.78
N GLU A 352 -8.95 1.59 2.91
CA GLU A 352 -7.55 2.02 2.87
C GLU A 352 -7.44 3.51 2.53
N ASP A 353 -6.59 4.27 3.23
CA ASP A 353 -6.33 5.69 2.92
C ASP A 353 -5.69 5.82 1.52
N ASN A 354 -4.74 4.92 1.23
CA ASN A 354 -4.19 4.66 -0.09
C ASN A 354 -4.07 3.13 -0.23
N ARG A 355 -4.44 2.54 -1.38
CA ARG A 355 -4.50 1.09 -1.57
C ARG A 355 -3.11 0.43 -1.48
N GLU A 356 -2.87 -0.34 -0.42
CA GLU A 356 -1.68 -1.19 -0.26
C GLU A 356 -2.03 -2.69 -0.19
N LEU A 357 -3.21 -3.09 0.28
CA LEU A 357 -3.59 -4.51 0.48
C LEU A 357 -3.71 -5.26 -0.84
N GLY A 358 -4.34 -4.65 -1.84
CA GLY A 358 -4.35 -5.18 -3.21
C GLY A 358 -5.16 -6.45 -3.44
N LEU A 359 -6.08 -6.80 -2.53
CA LEU A 359 -6.90 -8.02 -2.67
C LEU A 359 -7.68 -8.05 -4.01
N HIS A 360 -8.05 -6.88 -4.53
CA HIS A 360 -8.83 -6.69 -5.76
C HIS A 360 -8.06 -6.96 -7.06
N VAL A 361 -6.72 -7.07 -7.02
CA VAL A 361 -5.87 -7.46 -8.17
C VAL A 361 -5.32 -8.89 -8.05
N LEU A 362 -5.75 -9.65 -7.02
CA LEU A 362 -5.37 -11.05 -6.87
C LEU A 362 -6.10 -11.92 -7.90
N THR A 363 -5.36 -12.81 -8.55
CA THR A 363 -5.85 -13.69 -9.62
C THR A 363 -5.68 -15.16 -9.26
N ARG A 364 -6.49 -16.03 -9.87
CA ARG A 364 -6.34 -17.49 -9.72
C ARG A 364 -5.12 -17.98 -10.49
N LYS A 365 -4.48 -19.01 -9.95
CA LYS A 365 -3.31 -19.66 -10.56
C LYS A 365 -3.56 -21.15 -10.71
N ASP A 366 -2.95 -21.78 -11.72
CA ASP A 366 -2.90 -23.22 -11.85
C ASP A 366 -1.92 -23.86 -10.85
N THR A 367 -1.85 -25.20 -10.82
CA THR A 367 -0.92 -25.96 -9.97
C THR A 367 0.57 -25.74 -10.30
N ARG A 368 0.90 -24.94 -11.32
CA ARG A 368 2.25 -24.50 -11.69
C ARG A 368 2.46 -23.00 -11.43
N GLY A 369 1.55 -22.35 -10.69
CA GLY A 369 1.61 -20.92 -10.36
C GLY A 369 1.25 -19.96 -11.50
N ARG A 370 0.80 -20.47 -12.66
CA ARG A 370 0.50 -19.65 -13.84
C ARG A 370 -0.90 -19.06 -13.72
N VAL A 371 -1.04 -17.76 -13.97
CA VAL A 371 -2.33 -17.05 -13.90
C VAL A 371 -3.34 -17.68 -14.86
N LEU A 372 -4.50 -18.07 -14.33
CA LEU A 372 -5.63 -18.55 -15.11
C LEU A 372 -6.26 -17.40 -15.90
N ARG A 373 -6.69 -17.69 -17.11
CA ARG A 373 -7.39 -16.75 -18.00
C ARG A 373 -8.73 -17.33 -18.44
N ASP A 374 -9.69 -16.46 -18.71
CA ASP A 374 -11.00 -16.83 -19.23
C ASP A 374 -11.02 -16.94 -20.76
N GLU A 375 -12.22 -17.04 -21.36
CA GLU A 375 -12.41 -17.17 -22.80
C GLU A 375 -12.09 -15.88 -23.59
N ALA A 376 -12.15 -14.70 -22.96
CA ALA A 376 -11.65 -13.45 -23.54
C ALA A 376 -10.12 -13.34 -23.43
N GLY A 377 -9.52 -14.16 -22.57
CA GLY A 377 -8.10 -14.15 -22.26
C GLY A 377 -7.76 -13.28 -21.05
N ASP A 378 -8.75 -12.77 -20.31
CA ASP A 378 -8.52 -11.89 -19.16
C ASP A 378 -8.18 -12.66 -17.88
N PRO A 379 -7.37 -12.09 -16.95
CA PRO A 379 -6.96 -12.79 -15.73
C PRO A 379 -8.13 -13.08 -14.79
N VAL A 380 -8.38 -14.35 -14.47
CA VAL A 380 -9.51 -14.76 -13.62
C VAL A 380 -9.29 -14.27 -12.18
N PRO A 381 -10.18 -13.45 -11.59
CA PRO A 381 -10.04 -12.96 -10.21
C PRO A 381 -10.07 -14.09 -9.17
N LEU A 382 -9.26 -13.95 -8.11
CA LEU A 382 -9.18 -14.93 -7.02
C LEU A 382 -10.55 -15.11 -6.34
N ARG A 383 -11.11 -13.99 -5.84
CA ARG A 383 -12.47 -13.85 -5.31
C ARG A 383 -13.38 -13.23 -6.39
N PRO A 384 -14.64 -13.66 -6.54
CA PRO A 384 -15.59 -13.00 -7.44
C PRO A 384 -15.73 -11.50 -7.12
N ALA A 385 -15.72 -10.63 -8.12
CA ALA A 385 -15.70 -9.18 -7.92
C ALA A 385 -16.91 -8.66 -7.09
N ALA A 386 -18.08 -9.28 -7.23
CA ALA A 386 -19.26 -8.94 -6.44
C ALA A 386 -19.09 -9.19 -4.91
N LEU A 387 -18.13 -10.04 -4.52
CA LEU A 387 -17.77 -10.35 -3.13
C LEU A 387 -16.53 -9.59 -2.65
N LEU A 388 -16.04 -8.59 -3.40
CA LEU A 388 -14.85 -7.82 -3.04
C LEU A 388 -14.98 -6.33 -3.38
N LYS A 389 -15.20 -5.50 -2.35
CA LYS A 389 -15.29 -4.04 -2.47
C LYS A 389 -14.02 -3.43 -1.92
N ALA A 390 -13.23 -2.73 -2.74
CA ALA A 390 -11.96 -2.14 -2.32
C ALA A 390 -12.04 -0.62 -2.30
N TYR A 391 -12.40 -0.06 -1.15
CA TYR A 391 -12.49 1.39 -0.94
C TYR A 391 -11.09 2.01 -0.76
N GLU A 392 -10.92 3.22 -1.30
CA GLU A 392 -9.70 4.03 -1.22
C GLU A 392 -10.05 5.46 -0.81
N GLY A 393 -9.25 6.05 0.08
CA GLY A 393 -9.36 7.44 0.49
C GLY A 393 -9.23 8.39 -0.68
N ARG A 394 -9.96 9.51 -0.64
CA ARG A 394 -9.82 10.58 -1.63
C ARG A 394 -9.57 11.91 -0.90
N PRO A 395 -8.43 12.58 -1.11
CA PRO A 395 -8.27 13.95 -0.63
C PRO A 395 -9.24 14.88 -1.36
N ALA A 396 -9.38 16.10 -0.84
CA ALA A 396 -10.08 17.17 -1.55
C ALA A 396 -9.43 17.49 -2.90
N ASN A 397 -10.20 18.12 -3.80
CA ASN A 397 -9.68 18.83 -4.97
C ASN A 397 -9.01 20.17 -4.56
N ALA A 398 -8.54 20.93 -5.55
CA ALA A 398 -7.89 22.23 -5.32
C ALA A 398 -8.76 23.25 -4.59
N GLU A 399 -10.08 23.17 -4.77
CA GLU A 399 -11.10 24.00 -4.12
C GLU A 399 -11.45 23.55 -2.69
N GLY A 400 -10.82 22.50 -2.15
CA GLY A 400 -11.08 21.97 -0.81
C GLY A 400 -12.34 21.10 -0.70
N VAL A 401 -12.93 20.69 -1.83
CA VAL A 401 -14.20 19.98 -1.92
C VAL A 401 -13.99 18.49 -2.24
N GLY A 402 -14.93 17.66 -1.77
CA GLY A 402 -15.04 16.26 -2.23
C GLY A 402 -14.04 15.28 -1.63
N ALA A 403 -13.41 15.63 -0.50
CA ALA A 403 -12.70 14.65 0.33
C ALA A 403 -13.63 13.49 0.74
N ILE A 404 -13.05 12.30 0.88
CA ILE A 404 -13.72 11.08 1.37
C ILE A 404 -12.74 10.40 2.33
N GLU A 405 -13.03 10.53 3.62
CA GLU A 405 -12.13 10.09 4.69
C GLU A 405 -12.32 8.60 5.05
N MET A 406 -11.35 8.03 5.76
CA MET A 406 -11.41 6.64 6.26
C MET A 406 -12.71 6.34 7.03
N ALA A 407 -13.22 7.30 7.80
CA ALA A 407 -14.48 7.18 8.53
C ALA A 407 -15.72 7.15 7.60
N ASP A 408 -15.72 7.87 6.48
CA ASP A 408 -16.81 7.81 5.50
C ASP A 408 -16.84 6.46 4.79
N LEU A 409 -15.65 5.99 4.37
CA LEU A 409 -15.49 4.69 3.73
C LEU A 409 -15.87 3.54 4.67
N LEU A 410 -15.51 3.61 5.94
CA LEU A 410 -15.85 2.57 6.92
C LEU A 410 -17.35 2.59 7.27
N ARG A 411 -17.97 3.77 7.43
CA ARG A 411 -19.44 3.88 7.57
C ARG A 411 -20.20 3.37 6.35
N GLN A 412 -19.64 3.48 5.15
CA GLN A 412 -20.20 2.87 3.94
C GLN A 412 -19.96 1.35 3.91
N ALA A 413 -18.74 0.88 4.21
CA ALA A 413 -18.37 -0.53 4.26
C ALA A 413 -19.26 -1.35 5.21
N LEU A 414 -19.67 -0.77 6.35
CA LEU A 414 -20.58 -1.43 7.30
C LEU A 414 -22.03 -1.52 6.79
N ARG A 415 -22.43 -0.69 5.82
CA ARG A 415 -23.75 -0.77 5.15
C ARG A 415 -23.79 -1.79 4.01
N ASP A 416 -22.63 -2.21 3.52
CA ASP A 416 -22.51 -3.25 2.49
C ASP A 416 -22.81 -4.67 3.00
N SER A 417 -23.10 -4.82 4.30
CA SER A 417 -23.31 -6.09 5.01
C SER A 417 -22.23 -7.16 4.73
N PRO A 418 -20.93 -6.84 4.87
CA PRO A 418 -19.87 -7.79 4.56
C PRO A 418 -19.68 -8.84 5.66
N ASP A 419 -19.21 -10.02 5.28
CA ASP A 419 -18.72 -11.04 6.20
C ASP A 419 -17.39 -10.63 6.84
N ARG A 420 -16.59 -9.79 6.16
CA ARG A 420 -15.26 -9.32 6.59
C ARG A 420 -15.03 -7.84 6.26
N VAL A 421 -14.44 -7.11 7.22
CA VAL A 421 -13.96 -5.74 7.04
C VAL A 421 -12.45 -5.71 7.29
N VAL A 422 -11.67 -5.23 6.33
CA VAL A 422 -10.21 -5.19 6.41
C VAL A 422 -9.72 -3.75 6.26
N ILE A 423 -9.10 -3.20 7.30
CA ILE A 423 -8.57 -1.84 7.33
C ILE A 423 -7.06 -1.88 7.10
N GLY A 424 -6.58 -1.22 6.04
CA GLY A 424 -5.16 -1.27 5.64
C GLY A 424 -4.21 -0.78 6.75
N GLU A 425 -4.49 0.40 7.30
CA GLU A 425 -3.85 0.93 8.51
C GLU A 425 -4.82 1.90 9.21
N SER A 426 -4.94 1.81 10.53
CA SER A 426 -5.70 2.76 11.35
C SER A 426 -4.77 3.79 11.98
N ARG A 427 -5.17 5.07 11.96
CA ARG A 427 -4.31 6.20 12.37
C ARG A 427 -4.97 7.24 13.28
N GLY A 428 -6.31 7.31 13.35
CA GLY A 428 -6.98 8.37 14.09
C GLY A 428 -8.48 8.11 14.30
N ALA A 429 -9.33 9.01 13.79
CA ALA A 429 -10.77 8.99 14.07
C ALA A 429 -11.49 7.74 13.55
N ASP A 430 -10.94 7.08 12.54
CA ASP A 430 -11.42 5.80 12.00
C ASP A 430 -11.49 4.68 13.07
N MET A 431 -10.68 4.78 14.14
CA MET A 431 -10.72 3.86 15.28
C MET A 431 -12.10 3.83 15.96
N VAL A 432 -12.88 4.93 15.93
CA VAL A 432 -14.24 4.97 16.50
C VAL A 432 -15.15 3.99 15.76
N ASP A 433 -15.13 4.03 14.43
CA ASP A 433 -15.92 3.14 13.59
C ASP A 433 -15.42 1.68 13.65
N ILE A 434 -14.10 1.46 13.75
CA ILE A 434 -13.51 0.11 13.93
C ILE A 434 -13.98 -0.53 15.24
N LEU A 435 -13.86 0.17 16.37
CA LEU A 435 -14.32 -0.36 17.67
C LEU A 435 -15.84 -0.53 17.69
N SER A 436 -16.59 0.32 16.99
CA SER A 436 -18.04 0.20 16.86
C SER A 436 -18.46 -1.04 16.05
N ALA A 437 -17.75 -1.36 14.97
CA ALA A 437 -17.96 -2.59 14.21
C ALA A 437 -17.68 -3.84 15.05
N ILE A 438 -16.51 -3.88 15.69
CA ILE A 438 -16.07 -5.01 16.52
C ILE A 438 -17.04 -5.23 17.71
N SER A 439 -17.50 -4.17 18.36
CA SER A 439 -18.40 -4.26 19.52
C SER A 439 -19.87 -4.50 19.18
N SER A 440 -20.35 -4.05 18.01
CA SER A 440 -21.70 -4.36 17.50
C SER A 440 -21.84 -5.79 16.94
N GLY A 441 -20.74 -6.55 16.88
CA GLY A 441 -20.74 -7.97 16.54
C GLY A 441 -20.32 -8.28 15.10
N SER A 442 -19.74 -7.33 14.35
CA SER A 442 -19.03 -7.64 13.12
C SER A 442 -17.93 -8.67 13.40
N ARG A 443 -17.85 -9.70 12.54
CA ARG A 443 -16.86 -10.78 12.63
C ARG A 443 -15.75 -10.56 11.62
N GLY A 444 -14.58 -11.14 11.88
CA GLY A 444 -13.45 -11.09 10.95
C GLY A 444 -12.98 -9.68 10.61
N VAL A 445 -13.18 -8.70 11.50
CA VAL A 445 -12.65 -7.35 11.36
C VAL A 445 -11.14 -7.41 11.59
N MET A 446 -10.35 -7.02 10.60
CA MET A 446 -8.89 -7.04 10.69
C MET A 446 -8.29 -5.67 10.35
N ALA A 447 -7.32 -5.21 11.13
CA ALA A 447 -6.69 -3.90 10.92
C ALA A 447 -5.19 -3.96 11.23
N THR A 448 -4.38 -3.08 10.60
CA THR A 448 -3.03 -2.79 11.12
C THR A 448 -3.00 -1.51 11.95
N ILE A 449 -2.24 -1.51 13.05
CA ILE A 449 -2.04 -0.37 13.95
C ILE A 449 -0.54 -0.21 14.25
N HIS A 450 -0.06 1.01 14.40
CA HIS A 450 1.30 1.26 14.90
C HIS A 450 1.38 1.16 16.43
N ALA A 451 2.04 0.12 16.95
CA ALA A 451 2.33 -0.01 18.38
C ALA A 451 3.65 -0.77 18.62
N GLU A 452 4.41 -0.34 19.61
CA GLU A 452 5.76 -0.86 19.95
C GLU A 452 5.70 -2.24 20.63
N SER A 453 4.55 -2.62 21.18
CA SER A 453 4.26 -3.96 21.75
C SER A 453 2.78 -4.31 21.59
N ALA A 454 2.41 -5.59 21.74
CA ALA A 454 1.01 -6.02 21.65
C ALA A 454 0.14 -5.33 22.72
N ARG A 455 0.67 -5.19 23.95
CA ARG A 455 0.00 -4.45 25.04
C ARG A 455 -0.09 -2.95 24.76
N GLY A 456 0.94 -2.34 24.17
CA GLY A 456 0.96 -0.91 23.85
C GLY A 456 -0.09 -0.46 22.84
N VAL A 457 -0.80 -1.39 22.18
CA VAL A 457 -1.93 -1.06 21.31
C VAL A 457 -3.06 -0.35 22.07
N PHE A 458 -3.29 -0.68 23.35
CA PHE A 458 -4.38 -0.10 24.12
C PHE A 458 -4.18 1.39 24.36
N ASP A 459 -2.98 1.81 24.78
CA ASP A 459 -2.61 3.22 24.91
C ASP A 459 -2.77 3.96 23.58
N ARG A 460 -2.44 3.30 22.47
CA ARG A 460 -2.51 3.91 21.13
C ARG A 460 -3.93 4.04 20.60
N ILE A 461 -4.79 3.06 20.86
CA ILE A 461 -6.24 3.14 20.65
C ILE A 461 -6.83 4.29 21.47
N VAL A 462 -6.47 4.41 22.76
CA VAL A 462 -6.89 5.53 23.61
C VAL A 462 -6.46 6.87 23.01
N GLN A 463 -5.21 7.00 22.56
CA GLN A 463 -4.70 8.23 21.96
C GLN A 463 -5.42 8.61 20.65
N MET A 464 -5.72 7.64 19.78
CA MET A 464 -6.52 7.86 18.56
C MET A 464 -7.93 8.35 18.91
N ILE A 465 -8.64 7.64 19.79
CA ILE A 465 -9.99 8.00 20.25
C ILE A 465 -10.02 9.37 20.97
N ARG A 466 -8.93 9.75 21.65
CA ARG A 466 -8.76 11.05 22.30
C ARG A 466 -8.34 12.20 21.37
N SER A 467 -7.92 11.92 20.14
CA SER A 467 -7.63 12.93 19.11
C SER A 467 -8.85 13.38 18.29
N VAL A 468 -9.98 12.67 18.41
CA VAL A 468 -11.25 13.04 17.76
C VAL A 468 -11.80 14.31 18.41
N TYR A 469 -12.56 15.11 17.65
CA TYR A 469 -13.28 16.26 18.17
C TYR A 469 -14.81 16.07 18.04
N PRO A 470 -15.59 16.18 19.14
CA PRO A 470 -15.14 16.25 20.53
C PRO A 470 -14.46 14.94 20.99
N PRO A 471 -13.52 15.00 21.96
CA PRO A 471 -12.77 13.82 22.40
C PRO A 471 -13.64 12.86 23.20
N LEU A 472 -13.64 11.59 22.79
CA LEU A 472 -14.45 10.55 23.43
C LEU A 472 -13.79 10.02 24.73
N PRO A 473 -14.56 9.43 25.66
CA PRO A 473 -14.02 8.90 26.91
C PRO A 473 -13.03 7.75 26.71
N THR A 474 -11.98 7.71 27.52
CA THR A 474 -10.99 6.61 27.56
C THR A 474 -11.63 5.24 27.80
N ASP A 475 -12.73 5.20 28.57
CA ASP A 475 -13.51 4.00 28.85
C ASP A 475 -14.16 3.39 27.59
N PHE A 476 -14.60 4.21 26.62
CA PHE A 476 -15.11 3.74 25.33
C PHE A 476 -14.00 3.02 24.54
N ALA A 477 -12.81 3.63 24.48
CA ALA A 477 -11.64 3.07 23.80
C ALA A 477 -11.26 1.69 24.38
N LEU A 478 -11.14 1.60 25.71
CA LEU A 478 -10.70 0.38 26.39
C LEU A 478 -11.79 -0.70 26.39
N ARG A 479 -13.07 -0.36 26.56
CA ARG A 479 -14.17 -1.34 26.41
C ARG A 479 -14.26 -1.85 24.98
N GLY A 480 -14.17 -0.99 23.97
CA GLY A 480 -14.15 -1.39 22.57
C GLY A 480 -12.98 -2.34 22.26
N ALA A 481 -11.78 -2.05 22.80
CA ALA A 481 -10.61 -2.92 22.65
C ALA A 481 -10.81 -4.32 23.27
N ALA A 482 -11.63 -4.47 24.30
CA ALA A 482 -11.99 -5.79 24.85
C ALA A 482 -12.94 -6.63 23.94
N TYR A 483 -13.43 -6.08 22.83
CA TYR A 483 -14.15 -6.82 21.78
C TYR A 483 -13.25 -7.37 20.67
N VAL A 484 -11.99 -6.95 20.62
CA VAL A 484 -10.95 -7.64 19.83
C VAL A 484 -10.85 -9.10 20.31
N ASP A 485 -10.43 -10.01 19.43
CA ASP A 485 -10.17 -11.40 19.80
C ASP A 485 -8.66 -11.66 19.93
N LEU A 486 -7.85 -11.21 18.97
CA LEU A 486 -6.39 -11.34 18.97
C LEU A 486 -5.66 -10.03 18.63
N VAL A 487 -4.47 -9.84 19.22
CA VAL A 487 -3.48 -8.85 18.78
C VAL A 487 -2.17 -9.56 18.47
N VAL A 488 -1.62 -9.32 17.28
CA VAL A 488 -0.45 -10.02 16.71
C VAL A 488 0.67 -9.01 16.47
N GLN A 489 1.71 -9.02 17.31
CA GLN A 489 2.85 -8.12 17.21
C GLN A 489 3.86 -8.62 16.18
N VAL A 490 4.13 -7.79 15.19
CA VAL A 490 5.23 -7.98 14.22
C VAL A 490 6.42 -7.13 14.64
N ALA A 491 7.58 -7.76 14.71
CA ALA A 491 8.87 -7.16 14.99
C ALA A 491 9.83 -7.32 13.80
N ARG A 492 11.00 -6.69 13.90
CA ARG A 492 12.10 -6.84 12.95
C ARG A 492 13.43 -6.78 13.68
N ASP A 493 14.35 -7.70 13.41
CA ASP A 493 15.68 -7.70 14.02
C ASP A 493 16.64 -6.68 13.39
N ARG A 494 17.87 -6.62 13.91
CA ARG A 494 18.94 -5.71 13.44
C ARG A 494 19.35 -6.04 12.00
N ASP A 495 19.34 -7.32 11.67
CA ASP A 495 19.64 -7.88 10.34
C ASP A 495 18.40 -7.88 9.43
N HIS A 496 17.36 -7.15 9.84
CA HIS A 496 16.15 -6.80 9.09
C HIS A 496 15.16 -7.94 8.78
N HIS A 497 15.34 -9.13 9.36
CA HIS A 497 14.35 -10.20 9.27
C HIS A 497 13.07 -9.80 9.99
N ARG A 498 11.92 -9.98 9.32
CA ARG A 498 10.58 -9.63 9.81
C ARG A 498 9.94 -10.88 10.42
N PHE A 499 9.41 -10.80 11.63
CA PHE A 499 8.77 -11.95 12.31
C PHE A 499 7.67 -11.53 13.29
N VAL A 500 6.73 -12.43 13.56
CA VAL A 500 5.81 -12.31 14.70
C VAL A 500 6.60 -12.57 15.99
N SER A 501 6.48 -11.67 16.97
CA SER A 501 7.19 -11.74 18.26
C SER A 501 6.27 -12.05 19.44
N GLU A 502 5.03 -11.57 19.43
CA GLU A 502 4.03 -11.81 20.48
C GLU A 502 2.64 -11.98 19.87
N VAL A 503 1.83 -12.87 20.45
CA VAL A 503 0.38 -12.92 20.21
C VAL A 503 -0.34 -12.93 21.56
N ILE A 504 -1.24 -11.97 21.75
CA ILE A 504 -2.14 -11.92 22.89
C ILE A 504 -3.59 -12.18 22.45
N ALA A 505 -4.31 -13.00 23.20
CA ALA A 505 -5.74 -13.22 23.04
C ALA A 505 -6.50 -12.44 24.12
N MET A 506 -7.62 -11.80 23.77
CA MET A 506 -8.46 -11.13 24.78
C MET A 506 -9.22 -12.16 25.60
N ASP A 507 -9.45 -11.86 26.88
CA ASP A 507 -10.30 -12.68 27.74
C ASP A 507 -11.74 -12.64 27.21
N GLY A 508 -12.20 -13.80 26.74
CA GLY A 508 -13.53 -13.95 26.18
C GLY A 508 -14.65 -13.91 27.22
N VAL A 509 -14.34 -14.05 28.52
CA VAL A 509 -15.31 -14.03 29.62
C VAL A 509 -15.65 -12.58 29.97
N ASN A 510 -16.94 -12.25 29.91
CA ASN A 510 -17.51 -10.91 30.15
C ASN A 510 -16.99 -9.75 29.26
N ARG A 511 -15.91 -9.91 28.48
CA ARG A 511 -15.21 -8.84 27.73
C ARG A 511 -14.99 -7.59 28.60
N SER A 512 -14.64 -7.81 29.86
CA SER A 512 -14.54 -6.76 30.87
C SER A 512 -13.13 -6.23 31.03
N LEU A 513 -13.02 -4.97 31.46
CA LEU A 513 -11.76 -4.41 31.92
C LEU A 513 -11.28 -5.15 33.17
N GLY A 514 -9.97 -5.23 33.32
CA GLY A 514 -9.31 -5.65 34.55
C GLY A 514 -9.29 -4.53 35.57
N ASP A 515 -8.84 -4.87 36.76
CA ASP A 515 -8.84 -4.03 37.96
C ASP A 515 -7.87 -2.83 37.80
N ASN A 516 -6.99 -2.90 36.80
CA ASN A 516 -6.08 -1.85 36.33
C ASN A 516 -6.68 -0.93 35.24
N GLY A 517 -7.94 -1.14 34.84
CA GLY A 517 -8.66 -0.39 33.80
C GLY A 517 -8.43 -0.84 32.35
N TYR A 518 -7.53 -1.78 32.07
CA TYR A 518 -7.22 -2.27 30.72
C TYR A 518 -8.01 -3.54 30.37
N PRO A 519 -8.21 -3.89 29.09
CA PRO A 519 -8.73 -5.21 28.71
C PRO A 519 -7.96 -6.35 29.39
N ARG A 520 -8.69 -7.38 29.86
CA ARG A 520 -8.08 -8.63 30.30
C ARG A 520 -7.62 -9.41 29.07
N PHE A 521 -6.39 -9.94 29.10
CA PHE A 521 -5.80 -10.68 27.98
C PHE A 521 -4.77 -11.73 28.45
N GLU A 522 -4.45 -12.65 27.55
CA GLU A 522 -3.47 -13.71 27.74
C GLU A 522 -2.44 -13.73 26.62
N THR A 523 -1.15 -13.61 26.97
CA THR A 523 -0.06 -13.90 26.03
C THR A 523 0.00 -15.40 25.76
N ILE A 524 -0.54 -15.80 24.61
CA ILE A 524 -0.56 -17.19 24.12
C ILE A 524 0.73 -17.55 23.37
N TYR A 525 1.35 -16.58 22.69
CA TYR A 525 2.71 -16.68 22.18
C TYR A 525 3.55 -15.50 22.71
N ALA A 526 4.71 -15.77 23.30
CA ALA A 526 5.62 -14.75 23.84
C ALA A 526 6.98 -14.77 23.10
N PRO A 527 7.74 -13.66 23.11
CA PRO A 527 9.07 -13.63 22.52
C PRO A 527 10.03 -14.65 23.17
N GLY A 528 10.70 -15.45 22.36
CA GLY A 528 11.84 -16.26 22.79
C GLY A 528 13.10 -15.43 23.07
N THR A 529 14.19 -16.12 23.45
CA THR A 529 15.54 -15.52 23.55
C THR A 529 16.01 -14.92 22.23
N ASP A 530 15.38 -15.33 21.14
CA ASP A 530 15.61 -15.01 19.75
C ASP A 530 14.52 -14.06 19.18
N GLY A 531 13.69 -13.46 20.05
CA GLY A 531 12.67 -12.47 19.72
C GLY A 531 11.39 -13.02 19.06
N ARG A 532 11.46 -14.20 18.46
CA ARG A 532 10.37 -14.87 17.74
C ARG A 532 9.30 -15.41 18.69
N ALA A 533 8.02 -15.35 18.28
CA ALA A 533 6.89 -15.81 19.07
C ALA A 533 6.91 -17.33 19.30
N ARG A 534 6.91 -17.75 20.57
CA ARG A 534 6.87 -19.16 20.99
C ARG A 534 5.60 -19.41 21.82
N PRO A 535 4.84 -20.50 21.58
CA PRO A 535 3.61 -20.80 22.28
C PRO A 535 3.87 -21.09 23.76
N VAL A 536 3.05 -20.49 24.63
CA VAL A 536 3.19 -20.54 26.10
C VAL A 536 2.01 -21.25 26.77
N ARG A 537 0.80 -21.05 26.25
CA ARG A 537 -0.46 -21.58 26.79
C ARG A 537 -1.58 -21.58 25.73
N PRO A 538 -2.63 -22.41 25.87
CA PRO A 538 -3.88 -22.21 25.13
C PRO A 538 -4.61 -20.93 25.58
N PRO A 539 -5.43 -20.30 24.70
CA PRO A 539 -6.25 -19.15 25.07
C PRO A 539 -7.44 -19.53 25.96
N ALA A 540 -8.00 -18.54 26.65
CA ALA A 540 -9.26 -18.62 27.39
C ALA A 540 -10.40 -19.33 26.62
N LEU A 541 -11.22 -20.08 27.36
CA LEU A 541 -12.15 -21.10 26.84
C LEU A 541 -13.00 -20.66 25.64
N ARG A 542 -13.61 -19.46 25.66
CA ARG A 542 -14.43 -18.94 24.55
C ARG A 542 -13.63 -18.78 23.24
N THR A 543 -12.36 -18.40 23.34
CA THR A 543 -11.47 -18.23 22.18
C THR A 543 -10.98 -19.61 21.72
N LEU A 544 -10.65 -20.49 22.65
CA LEU A 544 -10.28 -21.89 22.40
C LEU A 544 -11.38 -22.68 21.68
N ASP A 545 -12.63 -22.59 22.14
CA ASP A 545 -13.76 -23.29 21.52
C ASP A 545 -14.03 -22.80 20.10
N ARG A 546 -13.91 -21.48 19.84
CA ARG A 546 -13.99 -20.92 18.48
C ARG A 546 -12.90 -21.40 17.54
N LEU A 547 -11.71 -21.75 18.05
CA LEU A 547 -10.64 -22.36 17.25
C LEU A 547 -10.93 -23.86 17.00
N ARG A 548 -11.42 -24.58 18.01
CA ARG A 548 -11.83 -25.99 17.90
C ARG A 548 -12.99 -26.18 16.91
N ASP A 549 -13.95 -25.26 16.87
CA ASP A 549 -15.08 -25.23 15.91
C ASP A 549 -14.63 -25.25 14.44
N VAL A 550 -13.40 -24.79 14.15
CA VAL A 550 -12.80 -24.79 12.80
C VAL A 550 -11.64 -25.79 12.65
N GLY A 551 -11.52 -26.75 13.58
CA GLY A 551 -10.59 -27.88 13.48
C GLY A 551 -9.17 -27.62 13.99
N TRP A 552 -8.95 -26.58 14.80
CA TRP A 552 -7.64 -26.31 15.40
C TRP A 552 -7.31 -27.26 16.58
N ASP A 553 -6.07 -27.72 16.63
CA ASP A 553 -5.55 -28.61 17.68
C ASP A 553 -4.83 -27.81 18.78
N GLU A 554 -5.22 -28.04 20.04
CA GLU A 554 -4.61 -27.44 21.23
C GLU A 554 -3.12 -27.81 21.41
N GLY A 555 -2.67 -28.89 20.74
CA GLY A 555 -1.27 -29.25 20.60
C GLY A 555 -0.38 -28.13 20.06
N TRP A 556 -0.90 -27.24 19.21
CA TRP A 556 -0.15 -26.09 18.69
C TRP A 556 0.26 -25.09 19.76
N CYS A 557 -0.50 -24.98 20.86
CA CYS A 557 -0.17 -24.12 22.00
C CYS A 557 0.83 -24.74 22.99
N ARG A 558 1.44 -25.89 22.68
CA ARG A 558 2.52 -26.49 23.47
C ARG A 558 3.89 -25.93 23.04
N PRO A 559 4.82 -25.62 23.97
CA PRO A 559 6.15 -25.10 23.62
C PRO A 559 6.94 -25.96 22.61
N GLN A 560 6.69 -27.27 22.56
CA GLN A 560 7.33 -28.23 21.65
C GLN A 560 6.81 -28.14 20.20
N ALA A 561 5.71 -27.44 19.94
CA ALA A 561 5.15 -27.25 18.60
C ALA A 561 5.82 -26.10 17.82
N ALA A 562 6.79 -25.41 18.41
CA ALA A 562 7.52 -24.31 17.77
C ALA A 562 8.70 -24.81 16.94
N ASP A 563 8.54 -24.81 15.62
CA ASP A 563 9.46 -25.38 14.63
C ASP A 563 10.17 -24.32 13.78
N TRP A 564 10.36 -23.11 14.33
CA TRP A 564 11.05 -22.00 13.68
C TRP A 564 12.38 -22.40 13.02
N PRO A 565 12.54 -22.23 11.69
CA PRO A 565 13.79 -22.56 11.00
C PRO A 565 14.93 -21.63 11.45
N PRO A 566 16.18 -22.13 11.60
CA PRO A 566 17.30 -21.28 11.96
C PRO A 566 17.54 -20.20 10.89
N TRP A 567 18.10 -19.06 11.30
CA TRP A 567 18.45 -17.96 10.39
C TRP A 567 19.45 -18.38 9.30
N ALA A 568 20.32 -19.36 9.59
CA ALA A 568 21.49 -19.70 8.76
C ALA A 568 21.20 -20.54 7.50
N ASP A 569 20.07 -21.26 7.42
CA ASP A 569 19.75 -22.14 6.28
C ASP A 569 19.17 -21.35 5.08
N ARG A 570 19.79 -20.21 4.73
CA ARG A 570 19.20 -19.16 3.88
C ARG A 570 20.22 -18.49 2.95
N SER A 571 20.87 -19.31 2.13
CA SER A 571 21.72 -18.90 0.99
C SER A 571 21.01 -19.10 -0.35
#